data_AF-A0A0W0YIZ5-F1
#
_entry.id   AF-A0A0W0YIZ5-F1
#
_cell.length_a   1.000
_cell.length_b   1.000
_cell.length_c   1.000
_cell.angle_alpha   90.00
_cell.angle_beta   90.00
_cell.angle_gamma   90.00
#
_symmetry.space_group_name_H-M   'P 1'
#
loop_
_entity.id
_entity.type
_entity.pdbx_description
1 polymer ?
#
loop_
_entity_poly.entity_id
_entity_poly.type
_entity_poly.pdbx_seq_one_letter_code
_entity_poly.pdbx_strand_id
1 'polypeptide(L)'
;MFDPKQFDELAKSLFATLPNSLQNIEKDIQQKFKEVLQATFTRMDLITRDEFDVQCKVLARTREKLEQLQAQVDALLHSQNKSND
;
A
#
# COMPACT_ATOMS: atom_id res chain seq x y z
N MET A 1 -10.28 5.09 -7.54
CA MET A 1 -11.03 5.70 -6.41
C MET A 1 -11.67 4.59 -5.60
N PHE A 2 -11.53 4.60 -4.28
CA PHE A 2 -12.11 3.57 -3.40
C PHE A 2 -13.63 3.50 -3.61
N ASP A 3 -14.14 2.30 -3.90
CA ASP A 3 -15.54 2.10 -4.31
C ASP A 3 -16.39 1.71 -3.08
N PRO A 4 -17.51 2.40 -2.79
CA PRO A 4 -18.45 2.04 -1.72
C PRO A 4 -18.90 0.57 -1.73
N LYS A 5 -18.94 -0.07 -2.92
CA LYS A 5 -19.30 -1.49 -3.03
C LYS A 5 -18.29 -2.44 -2.38
N GLN A 6 -17.00 -2.10 -2.48
CA GLN A 6 -15.92 -2.89 -1.87
C GLN A 6 -15.96 -2.83 -0.34
N PHE A 7 -16.36 -1.67 0.21
CA PHE A 7 -16.61 -1.50 1.64
C PHE A 7 -17.75 -2.39 2.12
N ASP A 8 -18.82 -2.48 1.35
CA ASP A 8 -19.99 -3.30 1.70
C ASP A 8 -19.65 -4.80 1.69
N GLU A 9 -18.83 -5.25 0.74
CA GLU A 9 -18.34 -6.63 0.68
C GLU A 9 -17.39 -6.96 1.83
N LEU A 10 -16.44 -6.07 2.15
CA LEU A 10 -15.55 -6.23 3.30
C LEU A 10 -16.32 -6.26 4.62
N ALA A 11 -17.26 -5.34 4.81
CA ALA A 11 -18.10 -5.29 6.00
C ALA A 11 -18.90 -6.60 6.16
N LYS A 12 -19.48 -7.13 5.08
CA LYS A 12 -20.19 -8.42 5.10
C LYS A 12 -19.26 -9.59 5.40
N SER A 13 -18.08 -9.64 4.80
CA SER A 13 -17.09 -10.69 5.06
C SER A 13 -16.62 -10.68 6.51
N LEU A 14 -16.34 -9.51 7.07
CA LEU A 14 -15.97 -9.35 8.48
C LEU A 14 -17.12 -9.75 9.40
N PHE A 15 -18.35 -9.36 9.09
CA PHE A 15 -19.53 -9.77 9.84
C PHE A 15 -19.73 -11.30 9.83
N ALA A 16 -19.53 -11.94 8.68
CA ALA A 16 -19.65 -13.39 8.51
C ALA A 16 -18.57 -14.18 9.29
N THR A 17 -17.43 -13.55 9.60
CA THR A 17 -16.38 -14.16 10.45
C THR A 17 -16.64 -14.01 11.95
N LEU A 18 -17.63 -13.21 12.37
CA LEU A 18 -17.97 -13.07 13.78
C LEU A 18 -18.64 -14.36 14.30
N PRO A 19 -18.44 -14.73 15.58
CA PRO A 19 -19.14 -15.86 16.21
C PRO A 19 -20.67 -15.75 16.07
N ASN A 20 -21.36 -16.89 15.94
CA ASN A 20 -22.83 -16.94 15.78
C ASN A 20 -23.59 -16.21 16.90
N SER A 21 -23.02 -16.08 18.10
CA SER A 21 -23.57 -15.31 19.22
C SER A 21 -23.67 -13.80 18.94
N LEU A 22 -22.85 -13.27 18.04
CA LEU A 22 -22.83 -11.86 17.63
C LEU A 22 -23.55 -11.63 16.29
N GLN A 23 -23.68 -12.67 15.45
CA GLN A 23 -24.40 -12.59 14.17
C GLN A 23 -25.91 -12.37 14.36
N ASN A 24 -26.48 -12.90 15.44
CA ASN A 24 -27.92 -12.80 15.76
C ASN A 24 -28.37 -11.39 16.21
N ILE A 25 -27.49 -10.39 16.23
CA ILE A 25 -27.84 -9.01 16.57
C ILE A 25 -28.02 -8.23 15.25
N GLU A 26 -29.16 -8.49 14.59
CA GLU A 26 -29.18 -8.62 13.13
C GLU A 26 -29.19 -7.34 12.28
N LYS A 27 -29.28 -6.10 12.81
CA LYS A 27 -29.24 -4.91 11.91
C LYS A 27 -28.55 -3.68 12.49
N ASP A 28 -28.85 -3.30 13.72
CA ASP A 28 -28.32 -2.06 14.29
C ASP A 28 -26.81 -2.14 14.52
N ILE A 29 -26.29 -3.29 14.96
CA ILE A 29 -24.86 -3.50 15.10
C ILE A 29 -24.18 -3.54 13.73
N GLN A 30 -24.81 -4.13 12.71
CA GLN A 30 -24.24 -4.18 11.36
C GLN A 30 -24.04 -2.78 10.79
N GLN A 31 -25.05 -1.91 10.94
CA GLN A 31 -24.96 -0.51 10.51
C GLN A 31 -23.89 0.26 11.30
N LYS A 32 -23.84 0.09 12.63
CA LYS A 32 -22.82 0.72 13.48
C LYS A 32 -21.41 0.22 13.16
N PHE A 33 -21.25 -1.06 12.87
CA PHE A 33 -19.97 -1.65 12.50
C PHE A 33 -19.48 -1.10 11.15
N LYS A 34 -20.37 -0.99 10.15
CA LYS A 34 -20.07 -0.36 8.86
C LYS A 34 -19.61 1.09 9.02
N GLU A 35 -20.32 1.87 9.84
CA GLU A 35 -19.97 3.27 10.15
C GLU A 35 -18.59 3.39 10.83
N VAL A 36 -18.31 2.53 11.81
CA VAL A 36 -17.01 2.51 12.51
C VAL A 36 -15.87 2.10 11.57
N LEU A 37 -16.08 1.08 10.73
CA LEU A 37 -15.09 0.68 9.73
C LEU A 37 -14.83 1.81 8.74
N GLN A 38 -15.88 2.43 8.20
CA GLN A 38 -15.74 3.54 7.26
C GLN A 38 -14.99 4.72 7.90
N ALA A 39 -15.28 5.07 9.16
CA ALA A 39 -14.60 6.13 9.89
C ALA A 39 -13.14 5.78 10.26
N THR A 40 -12.81 4.49 10.40
CA THR A 40 -11.45 4.02 10.69
C THR A 40 -10.61 4.00 9.42
N PHE A 41 -11.15 3.49 8.32
CA PHE A 41 -10.49 3.49 7.01
C PHE A 41 -10.31 4.90 6.46
N THR A 42 -11.24 5.82 6.70
CA THR A 42 -11.05 7.25 6.35
C THR A 42 -9.93 7.91 7.17
N ARG A 43 -9.66 7.42 8.38
CA ARG A 43 -8.55 7.88 9.23
C ARG A 43 -7.23 7.19 8.94
N MET A 44 -7.22 6.09 8.20
CA MET A 44 -5.99 5.52 7.66
C MET A 44 -5.60 6.34 6.43
N ASP A 45 -4.32 6.69 6.29
CA ASP A 45 -3.77 7.33 5.10
C ASP A 45 -3.75 6.34 3.92
N LEU A 46 -4.95 5.94 3.48
CA LEU A 46 -5.15 4.95 2.43
C LEU A 46 -4.75 5.58 1.09
N ILE A 47 -3.60 5.16 0.59
CA ILE A 47 -3.22 5.41 -0.79
C ILE A 47 -3.99 4.46 -1.71
N THR A 48 -4.45 4.97 -2.84
CA THR A 48 -5.09 4.13 -3.85
C THR A 48 -4.06 3.16 -4.44
N ARG A 49 -4.54 2.02 -4.98
CA ARG A 49 -3.66 1.07 -5.65
C ARG A 49 -2.90 1.69 -6.83
N ASP A 50 -3.54 2.60 -7.54
CA ASP A 50 -2.91 3.32 -8.66
C ASP A 50 -1.76 4.22 -8.17
N GLU A 51 -1.94 4.93 -7.04
CA GLU A 51 -0.89 5.75 -6.44
C GLU A 51 0.26 4.89 -5.91
N PHE A 52 -0.04 3.73 -5.31
CA PHE A 52 0.98 2.76 -4.91
C PHE A 52 1.80 2.28 -6.12
N ASP A 53 1.13 1.90 -7.21
CA ASP A 53 1.80 1.43 -8.42
C ASP A 53 2.66 2.52 -9.06
N VAL A 54 2.22 3.79 -9.01
CA VAL A 54 3.04 4.94 -9.43
C VAL A 54 4.29 5.08 -8.55
N GLN A 55 4.16 4.99 -7.23
CA GLN A 55 5.31 5.04 -6.32
C GLN A 55 6.30 3.89 -6.57
N CYS A 56 5.81 2.67 -6.83
CA CYS A 56 6.66 1.54 -7.20
C CYS A 56 7.44 1.80 -8.49
N LYS A 57 6.81 2.41 -9.51
CA LYS A 57 7.51 2.79 -10.76
C LYS A 57 8.59 3.84 -10.52
N VAL A 58 8.31 4.85 -9.68
CA VAL A 58 9.30 5.86 -9.29
C VAL A 58 10.48 5.22 -8.57
N LEU A 59 10.21 4.28 -7.67
CA LEU A 59 11.25 3.54 -6.95
C LEU A 59 12.11 2.69 -7.90
N ALA A 60 11.49 1.98 -8.85
CA ALA A 60 12.20 1.19 -9.85
C ALA A 60 13.15 2.05 -10.69
N ARG A 61 12.67 3.21 -11.19
CA ARG A 61 13.50 4.16 -11.94
C ARG A 61 14.64 4.74 -11.10
N THR A 62 14.40 4.97 -9.82
CA THR A 62 15.44 5.47 -8.91
C THR A 62 16.54 4.43 -8.69
N ARG A 63 16.18 3.15 -8.55
CA ARG A 63 17.16 2.05 -8.46
C ARG A 63 18.02 1.95 -9.71
N GLU A 64 17.42 1.99 -10.89
CA GLU A 64 18.15 1.94 -12.16
C GLU A 64 19.16 3.09 -12.28
N LYS A 65 18.74 4.32 -11.95
CA LYS A 65 19.65 5.48 -11.94
C LYS A 65 20.77 5.33 -10.92
N LEU A 66 20.49 4.75 -9.76
CA LEU A 66 21.46 4.53 -8.70
C LEU A 66 22.52 3.50 -9.13
N GLU A 67 22.11 2.42 -9.78
CA GLU A 67 23.01 1.42 -10.36
C GLU A 67 23.91 2.04 -11.46
N GLN A 68 23.35 2.88 -12.33
CA GLN A 68 24.13 3.60 -13.34
C GLN A 68 25.16 4.53 -12.73
N LEU A 69 24.79 5.29 -11.69
CA LEU A 69 25.71 6.17 -10.98
C LEU A 69 26.80 5.37 -10.27
N GLN A 70 26.45 4.24 -9.65
CA GLN A 70 27.41 3.36 -9.02
C GLN A 70 28.44 2.84 -10.04
N ALA A 71 27.99 2.38 -11.21
CA ALA A 71 28.88 1.95 -12.29
C ALA A 71 29.81 3.08 -12.79
N GLN A 72 29.30 4.32 -12.89
CA GLN A 72 30.11 5.48 -13.27
C GLN A 72 31.18 5.80 -12.22
N VAL A 73 30.82 5.78 -10.93
CA VAL A 73 31.76 6.00 -9.83
C VAL A 73 32.82 4.91 -9.82
N ASP A 74 32.44 3.64 -9.97
CA ASP A 74 33.38 2.53 -10.02
C ASP A 74 34.35 2.69 -11.20
N ALA A 75 33.85 3.04 -12.40
CA ALA A 75 34.70 3.28 -13.57
C ALA A 75 35.70 4.42 -13.33
N LEU A 76 35.28 5.51 -12.69
CA LEU A 76 36.15 6.63 -12.34
C LEU A 76 37.23 6.22 -11.33
N LEU A 77 36.86 5.49 -10.27
CA LEU A 77 37.81 4.98 -9.28
C LEU A 77 38.85 4.04 -9.91
N HIS A 78 38.43 3.14 -10.80
CA HIS A 78 39.36 2.28 -11.55
C HIS A 78 40.29 3.06 -12.47
N SER A 79 39.81 4.13 -13.10
CA SER A 79 40.63 5.00 -13.94
C SER A 79 41.67 5.80 -13.15
N GLN A 80 41.31 6.27 -11.94
CA GLN A 80 42.26 6.96 -11.07
C GLN A 80 43.36 6.04 -10.54
N ASN A 81 43.02 4.81 -10.11
CA ASN A 81 44.03 3.86 -9.64
C ASN A 81 45.05 3.50 -10.75
N LYS A 82 44.62 3.38 -12.00
CA LYS A 82 45.52 3.16 -13.15
C LYS A 82 46.43 4.36 -13.50
N SER A 83 46.10 5.56 -13.02
CA SER A 83 46.87 6.78 -13.28
C SER A 83 47.91 7.05 -12.18
N ASN A 84 47.81 6.36 -11.04
CA ASN A 84 48.70 6.49 -9.88
C ASN A 84 49.73 5.35 -9.76
N ASP A 85 49.63 4.30 -10.60
CA ASP A 85 50.67 3.29 -10.85
C ASP A 85 51.46 3.63 -12.13
#